data_AF-A0A3M8C382-F1
#
_entry.id   AF-A0A3M8C382-F1
#
_cell.length_a   1.000
_cell.length_b   1.000
_cell.length_c   1.000
_cell.angle_alpha   90.00
_cell.angle_beta   90.00
_cell.angle_gamma   90.00
#
_symmetry.space_group_name_H-M   'P 1'
#
loop_
_entity.id
_entity.type
_entity.pdbx_description
1 polymer ?
#
loop_
_entity_poly.entity_id
_entity_poly.type
_entity_poly.pdbx_seq_one_letter_code
_entity_poly.pdbx_strand_id
1 'polypeptide(L)'
;MILCEQCPNNPECQKCLDALRSGNSARKVIPPRPVRVTLLGSNESGQVSLVTVSRTAIGLYSPNLRLHDRIEVELAYDFRIIGTGLRGIEGDPFYVLDIDKVLRRQEVLDRLLIEEFHTWLMSGELDPSNILVDWRDREDERSRLIKQELQKLSILRQVETIFLYHFEAGNLRSLGSSRAEPDVEREMRRLVSEAASSGASLREQLVSANGEKVFELYASPLPDQTCGIALIDVTEVITEERRRKKREWELYRDLMGVVTKNKLLLLSDEELFFLLREGRKLLSIDLHAPEDLAELRFAFRRALEPMKIPDKRLLQYMVAVNEAASNTIKHGNGGTVTLYVLSDWTKCRTVIHDQGQGIVLEDLPRATLLQGYSTQQSLGVGFHVMLQYCDRLFLGSSHAGTKLILECGNNP
;
A
#
# COMPACT_ATOMS: atom_id res chain seq x y z
N MET A 1 38.07 6.22 24.60
CA MET A 1 36.87 6.06 23.76
C MET A 1 37.05 4.74 23.02
N ILE A 2 36.59 3.64 23.62
CA ILE A 2 37.00 2.28 23.25
C ILE A 2 36.34 1.92 21.91
N LEU A 3 37.18 1.69 20.90
CA LEU A 3 36.80 1.06 19.63
C LEU A 3 36.26 -0.33 19.97
N CYS A 4 35.10 -0.67 19.42
CA CYS A 4 34.53 -1.99 19.62
C CYS A 4 35.48 -3.01 18.97
N GLU A 5 36.06 -3.93 19.75
CA GLU A 5 37.06 -4.93 19.27
C GLU A 5 36.50 -5.87 18.17
N GLN A 6 35.20 -5.81 17.92
CA GLN A 6 34.46 -6.63 16.95
C GLN A 6 33.97 -5.85 15.72
N CYS A 7 34.33 -4.57 15.55
CA CYS A 7 34.05 -3.83 14.32
C CYS A 7 34.95 -4.32 13.16
N PRO A 8 34.44 -4.48 11.93
CA PRO A 8 33.11 -4.08 11.42
C PRO A 8 31.98 -5.13 11.59
N ASN A 9 32.26 -6.30 12.16
CA ASN A 9 31.34 -7.45 12.23
C ASN A 9 30.28 -7.38 13.34
N ASN A 10 30.39 -6.47 14.31
CA ASN A 10 29.43 -6.36 15.41
C ASN A 10 28.08 -5.78 14.93
N PRO A 11 26.96 -6.55 14.97
CA PRO A 11 25.64 -6.07 14.55
C PRO A 11 25.07 -4.93 15.41
N GLU A 12 25.41 -4.87 16.70
CA GLU A 12 24.84 -3.88 17.63
C GLU A 12 25.54 -2.51 17.57
N CYS A 13 26.67 -2.41 16.87
CA CYS A 13 27.42 -1.17 16.77
C CYS A 13 26.82 -0.21 15.72
N GLN A 14 26.29 0.93 16.17
CA GLN A 14 25.68 1.97 15.34
C GLN A 14 26.64 3.09 14.89
N LYS A 15 27.87 3.16 15.41
CA LYS A 15 28.83 4.24 15.07
C LYS A 15 29.06 4.42 13.56
N CYS A 16 29.12 3.31 12.82
CA CYS A 16 29.25 3.35 11.37
C CYS A 16 28.01 3.91 10.68
N LEU A 17 26.80 3.67 11.21
CA LEU A 17 25.54 4.20 10.69
C LEU A 17 25.41 5.70 10.95
N ASP A 18 25.78 6.14 12.16
CA ASP A 18 25.81 7.55 12.55
C ASP A 18 26.75 8.36 11.65
N ALA A 19 27.89 7.76 11.27
CA ALA A 19 28.87 8.38 10.38
C ALA A 19 28.34 8.67 8.97
N LEU A 20 27.37 7.90 8.43
CA LEU A 20 26.75 8.22 7.12
C LEU A 20 25.79 9.41 7.17
N ARG A 21 25.41 9.90 8.35
CA ARG A 21 24.47 11.02 8.53
C ARG A 21 23.15 10.86 7.73
N SER A 22 22.74 9.62 7.51
CA SER A 22 21.60 9.26 6.64
C SER A 22 20.31 8.91 7.42
N GLY A 23 20.29 9.16 8.74
CA GLY A 23 19.17 8.84 9.63
C GLY A 23 18.82 7.35 9.64
N ASN A 24 17.55 7.02 9.91
CA ASN A 24 17.04 5.63 9.98
C ASN A 24 17.06 4.87 8.64
N SER A 25 17.52 5.51 7.55
CA SER A 25 17.57 4.90 6.21
C SER A 25 18.88 4.15 5.94
N ALA A 26 19.88 4.30 6.80
CA ALA A 26 21.14 3.57 6.71
C ALA A 26 20.98 2.15 7.25
N ARG A 27 21.55 1.18 6.54
CA ARG A 27 21.63 -0.21 6.97
C ARG A 27 23.08 -0.67 7.04
N LYS A 28 23.34 -1.61 7.94
CA LYS A 28 24.64 -2.26 8.09
C LYS A 28 24.70 -3.49 7.20
N VAL A 29 25.85 -3.71 6.57
CA VAL A 29 26.13 -4.87 5.73
C VAL A 29 26.87 -5.88 6.60
N ILE A 30 26.21 -7.00 6.90
CA ILE A 30 26.72 -8.05 7.79
C ILE A 30 26.54 -9.41 7.10
N PRO A 31 27.63 -10.16 6.86
CA PRO A 31 29.02 -9.75 7.04
C PRO A 31 29.45 -8.65 6.04
N PRO A 32 30.46 -7.82 6.38
CA PRO A 32 31.02 -6.81 5.47
C PRO A 32 31.46 -7.44 4.14
N ARG A 33 31.12 -6.79 3.02
CA ARG A 33 31.34 -7.38 1.70
C ARG A 33 32.55 -6.82 0.97
N PRO A 34 33.42 -7.67 0.41
CA PRO A 34 34.50 -7.17 -0.41
C PRO A 34 33.95 -6.58 -1.71
N VAL A 35 34.32 -5.34 -1.99
CA VAL A 35 33.99 -4.62 -3.23
C VAL A 35 35.28 -4.06 -3.84
N ARG A 36 35.32 -3.97 -5.16
CA ARG A 36 36.44 -3.34 -5.85
C ARG A 36 36.18 -1.84 -5.95
N VAL A 37 37.20 -1.05 -5.66
CA VAL A 37 37.15 0.40 -5.82
C VAL A 37 38.27 0.86 -6.73
N THR A 38 37.98 1.90 -7.51
CA THR A 38 38.91 2.57 -8.41
C THR A 38 38.88 4.06 -8.13
N LEU A 39 40.03 4.63 -7.77
CA LEU A 39 40.19 6.08 -7.59
C LEU A 39 40.30 6.72 -8.98
N LEU A 40 39.29 7.50 -9.38
CA LEU A 40 39.23 8.04 -10.74
C LEU A 40 40.31 9.09 -11.04
N GLY A 41 40.88 9.71 -10.00
CA GLY A 41 41.96 10.69 -10.14
C GLY A 41 43.35 10.07 -10.37
N SER A 42 43.64 8.92 -9.76
CA SER A 42 44.95 8.23 -9.84
C SER A 42 44.93 6.93 -10.64
N ASN A 43 43.73 6.45 -11.01
CA ASN A 43 43.48 5.15 -11.62
C ASN A 43 43.99 3.95 -10.79
N GLU A 44 44.23 4.17 -9.50
CA GLU A 44 44.60 3.13 -8.54
C GLU A 44 43.35 2.35 -8.14
N SER A 45 43.45 1.02 -8.12
CA SER A 45 42.33 0.14 -7.73
C SER A 45 42.72 -0.77 -6.58
N GLY A 46 41.75 -1.10 -5.75
CA GLY A 46 41.94 -1.97 -4.60
C GLY A 46 40.64 -2.63 -4.16
N GLN A 47 40.76 -3.58 -3.23
CA GLN A 47 39.63 -4.28 -2.63
C GLN A 47 39.39 -3.73 -1.23
N VAL A 48 38.16 -3.32 -0.96
CA VAL A 48 37.76 -2.73 0.32
C VAL A 48 36.48 -3.40 0.81
N SER A 49 36.17 -3.26 2.09
CA SER A 49 34.96 -3.87 2.66
C SER A 49 33.83 -2.86 2.72
N LEU A 50 32.71 -3.16 2.08
CA LEU A 50 31.45 -2.44 2.23
C LEU A 50 30.80 -2.82 3.56
N VAL A 51 30.62 -1.84 4.44
CA VAL A 51 30.17 -2.05 5.83
C VAL A 51 28.78 -1.47 6.05
N THR A 52 28.40 -0.40 5.33
CA THR A 52 27.11 0.26 5.50
C THR A 52 26.62 0.85 4.18
N VAL A 53 25.30 1.01 4.06
CA VAL A 53 24.65 1.51 2.85
C VAL A 53 23.45 2.40 3.21
N SER A 54 23.20 3.44 2.44
CA SER A 54 21.97 4.23 2.44
C SER A 54 21.62 4.62 1.00
N ARG A 55 20.51 5.34 0.80
CA ARG A 55 20.10 5.82 -0.53
C ARG A 55 21.06 6.86 -1.12
N THR A 56 21.81 7.55 -0.26
CA THR A 56 22.61 8.73 -0.61
C THR A 56 24.09 8.56 -0.30
N ALA A 57 24.47 7.56 0.50
CA ALA A 57 25.86 7.33 0.88
C ALA A 57 26.13 5.84 1.15
N ILE A 58 27.38 5.43 1.03
CA ILE A 58 27.87 4.11 1.45
C ILE A 58 29.07 4.25 2.38
N GLY A 59 29.29 3.27 3.25
CA GLY A 59 30.46 3.24 4.14
C GLY A 59 31.39 2.09 3.80
N LEU A 60 32.65 2.44 3.58
CA LEU A 60 33.71 1.56 3.14
C LEU A 60 34.80 1.49 4.23
N TYR A 61 35.25 0.29 4.55
CA TYR A 61 36.38 0.04 5.42
C TYR A 61 37.59 -0.37 4.58
N SER A 62 38.64 0.44 4.65
CA SER A 62 39.84 0.30 3.82
C SER A 62 41.11 0.56 4.65
N PRO A 63 41.73 -0.49 5.23
CA PRO A 63 42.92 -0.32 6.06
C PRO A 63 44.16 0.07 5.26
N ASN A 64 44.24 -0.35 3.99
CA ASN A 64 45.45 -0.25 3.18
C ASN A 64 45.36 0.80 2.07
N LEU A 65 44.15 1.21 1.67
CA LEU A 65 43.95 2.16 0.57
C LEU A 65 43.25 3.42 1.09
N ARG A 66 43.86 4.59 0.86
CA ARG A 66 43.26 5.88 1.23
C ARG A 66 42.24 6.29 0.18
N LEU A 67 40.97 6.20 0.54
CA LEU A 67 39.85 6.58 -0.31
C LEU A 67 39.67 8.11 -0.24
N HIS A 68 40.07 8.80 -1.30
CA HIS A 68 40.00 10.26 -1.43
C HIS A 68 39.48 10.63 -2.83
N ASP A 69 38.95 11.85 -2.96
CA ASP A 69 38.38 12.39 -4.19
C ASP A 69 37.23 11.53 -4.74
N ARG A 70 37.17 11.40 -6.07
CA ARG A 70 36.09 10.72 -6.79
C ARG A 70 36.44 9.26 -7.01
N ILE A 71 35.54 8.37 -6.60
CA ILE A 71 35.78 6.94 -6.50
C ILE A 71 34.65 6.21 -7.23
N GLU A 72 35.02 5.23 -8.03
CA GLU A 72 34.12 4.24 -8.59
C GLU A 72 34.16 2.99 -7.71
N VAL A 73 33.01 2.49 -7.31
CA VAL A 73 32.82 1.28 -6.51
C VAL A 73 32.07 0.27 -7.37
N GLU A 74 32.74 -0.83 -7.71
CA GLU A 74 32.17 -1.93 -8.47
C GLU A 74 31.52 -2.91 -7.51
N LEU A 75 30.19 -2.98 -7.57
CA LEU A 75 29.38 -3.92 -6.81
C LEU A 75 29.18 -5.21 -7.61
N ALA A 76 28.86 -5.09 -8.90
CA ALA A 76 28.81 -6.21 -9.85
C ALA A 76 29.28 -5.77 -11.24
N TYR A 77 29.40 -6.73 -12.14
CA TYR A 77 29.82 -6.51 -13.53
C TYR A 77 29.03 -5.38 -14.23
N ASP A 78 27.72 -5.29 -13.99
CA ASP A 78 26.83 -4.28 -14.56
C ASP A 78 26.34 -3.24 -13.53
N PHE A 79 26.96 -3.15 -12.35
CA PHE A 79 26.50 -2.30 -11.26
C PHE A 79 27.65 -1.58 -10.55
N ARG A 80 27.71 -0.25 -10.74
CA ARG A 80 28.76 0.60 -10.18
C ARG A 80 28.18 1.83 -9.51
N ILE A 81 28.83 2.28 -8.45
CA ILE A 81 28.52 3.53 -7.76
C ILE A 81 29.70 4.47 -7.96
N ILE A 82 29.42 5.69 -8.38
CA ILE A 82 30.41 6.76 -8.43
C ILE A 82 30.04 7.78 -7.36
N GLY A 83 31.03 8.18 -6.59
CA GLY A 83 30.82 9.17 -5.55
C GLY A 83 32.10 9.81 -5.06
N THR A 84 31.94 10.72 -4.11
CA THR A 84 33.08 11.41 -3.49
C THR A 84 33.34 10.82 -2.11
N GLY A 85 34.56 10.33 -1.90
CA GLY A 85 35.00 9.70 -0.66
C GLY A 85 35.51 10.71 0.36
N LEU A 86 34.93 10.70 1.56
CA LEU A 86 35.37 11.46 2.71
C LEU A 86 35.67 10.51 3.87
N ARG A 87 36.60 10.90 4.75
CA ARG A 87 36.89 10.09 5.94
C ARG A 87 35.74 10.24 6.94
N GLY A 88 35.10 9.13 7.28
CA GLY A 88 33.87 9.14 8.08
C GLY A 88 34.12 9.15 9.58
N ILE A 89 35.15 8.45 10.05
CA ILE A 89 35.49 8.33 11.47
C ILE A 89 36.97 8.68 11.67
N GLU A 90 37.24 9.61 12.59
CA GLU A 90 38.59 10.07 12.88
C GLU A 90 39.42 8.95 13.55
N GLY A 91 40.59 8.64 12.99
CA GLY A 91 41.46 7.57 13.49
C GLY A 91 41.11 6.14 13.05
N ASP A 92 39.97 5.93 12.38
CA ASP A 92 39.54 4.63 11.84
C ASP A 92 39.73 4.63 10.30
N PRO A 93 40.14 3.52 9.67
CA PRO A 93 40.11 3.35 8.21
C PRO A 93 38.68 3.20 7.62
N PHE A 94 37.71 3.94 8.16
CA PHE A 94 36.34 4.00 7.68
C PHE A 94 36.08 5.29 6.88
N TYR A 95 35.54 5.13 5.68
CA TYR A 95 35.28 6.18 4.71
C TYR A 95 33.80 6.19 4.36
N VAL A 96 33.22 7.37 4.29
CA VAL A 96 31.86 7.60 3.79
C VAL A 96 31.97 8.12 2.38
N LEU A 97 31.28 7.47 1.46
CA LEU A 97 31.21 7.87 0.07
C LEU A 97 29.80 8.35 -0.22
N ASP A 98 29.66 9.64 -0.52
CA ASP A 98 28.40 10.22 -0.97
C ASP A 98 28.17 9.81 -2.43
N ILE A 99 26.97 9.30 -2.72
CA ILE A 99 26.62 8.76 -4.03
C ILE A 99 26.30 9.93 -4.98
N ASP A 100 27.15 10.12 -5.98
CA ASP A 100 26.92 11.09 -7.06
C ASP A 100 26.09 10.45 -8.19
N LYS A 101 26.46 9.23 -8.58
CA LYS A 101 25.82 8.48 -9.67
C LYS A 101 25.83 6.99 -9.39
N VAL A 102 24.80 6.32 -9.87
CA VAL A 102 24.68 4.87 -9.91
C VAL A 102 24.56 4.46 -11.37
N LEU A 103 25.51 3.65 -11.83
CA LEU A 103 25.55 3.11 -13.18
C LEU A 103 25.04 1.68 -13.15
N ARG A 104 23.98 1.40 -13.90
CA ARG A 104 23.42 0.06 -14.02
C ARG A 104 23.06 -0.25 -15.46
N ARG A 105 23.68 -1.27 -16.05
CA ARG A 105 23.48 -1.65 -17.47
C ARG A 105 23.63 -0.45 -18.44
N GLN A 106 22.52 0.19 -18.80
CA GLN A 106 22.43 1.38 -19.67
C GLN A 106 21.77 2.59 -19.00
N GLU A 107 21.40 2.48 -17.72
CA GLU A 107 20.73 3.53 -16.96
C GLU A 107 21.69 4.23 -15.99
N VAL A 108 21.50 5.54 -15.83
CA VAL A 108 22.26 6.39 -14.92
C VAL A 108 21.27 7.00 -13.94
N LEU A 109 21.41 6.66 -12.67
CA LEU A 109 20.56 7.15 -11.59
C LEU A 109 21.37 8.05 -10.65
N ASP A 110 20.74 9.07 -10.08
CA ASP A 110 21.41 9.98 -9.12
C ASP A 110 21.38 9.43 -7.68
N ARG A 111 20.65 8.33 -7.42
CA ARG A 111 20.47 7.75 -6.08
C ARG A 111 20.37 6.24 -6.12
N LEU A 112 20.73 5.60 -5.02
CA LEU A 112 20.63 4.15 -4.85
C LEU A 112 19.19 3.74 -4.48
N LEU A 113 18.59 2.88 -5.31
CA LEU A 113 17.34 2.20 -4.97
C LEU A 113 17.64 1.07 -3.99
N ILE A 114 17.26 1.27 -2.71
CA ILE A 114 17.65 0.37 -1.62
C ILE A 114 17.11 -1.06 -1.79
N GLU A 115 15.94 -1.21 -2.42
CA GLU A 115 15.32 -2.49 -2.76
C GLU A 115 16.16 -3.30 -3.76
N GLU A 116 16.84 -2.61 -4.68
CA GLU A 116 17.71 -3.23 -5.69
C GLU A 116 19.10 -3.56 -5.15
N PHE A 117 19.64 -2.70 -4.28
CA PHE A 117 20.88 -3.01 -3.55
C PHE A 117 20.69 -4.22 -2.64
N HIS A 118 19.53 -4.37 -2.01
CA HIS A 118 19.19 -5.58 -1.27
C HIS A 118 19.17 -6.80 -2.19
N THR A 119 18.58 -6.69 -3.39
CA THR A 119 18.60 -7.78 -4.38
C THR A 119 20.04 -8.20 -4.75
N TRP A 120 20.97 -7.24 -4.90
CA TRP A 120 22.41 -7.51 -5.12
C TRP A 120 23.12 -8.06 -3.87
N LEU A 121 22.79 -7.55 -2.68
CA LEU A 121 23.26 -8.12 -1.42
C LEU A 121 22.78 -9.58 -1.29
N MET A 122 21.62 -9.94 -1.80
CA MET A 122 21.16 -11.33 -1.73
C MET A 122 21.83 -12.26 -2.77
N SER A 123 22.46 -11.75 -3.83
CA SER A 123 23.05 -12.61 -4.89
C SER A 123 24.38 -13.28 -4.51
N GLY A 124 25.06 -12.78 -3.47
CA GLY A 124 26.34 -13.33 -2.98
C GLY A 124 26.21 -14.28 -1.78
N GLU A 125 25.01 -14.46 -1.22
CA GLU A 125 24.80 -15.15 0.05
C GLU A 125 24.28 -16.58 -0.09
N LEU A 126 24.56 -17.20 -1.24
CA LEU A 126 24.15 -18.56 -1.55
C LEU A 126 25.34 -19.36 -2.02
N ASP A 127 26.25 -19.66 -1.09
CA ASP A 127 26.98 -20.92 -1.21
C ASP A 127 26.02 -22.03 -0.73
N PRO A 128 25.51 -22.89 -1.63
CA PRO A 128 24.52 -23.91 -1.30
C PRO A 128 25.01 -24.94 -0.27
N SER A 129 26.30 -24.91 0.09
CA SER A 129 26.95 -25.83 1.01
C SER A 129 26.65 -25.59 2.49
N ASN A 130 26.10 -24.41 2.87
CA ASN A 130 25.79 -24.08 4.27
C ASN A 130 24.32 -24.29 4.68
N ILE A 131 23.40 -24.51 3.73
CA ILE A 131 21.96 -24.68 4.00
C ILE A 131 21.58 -26.16 4.15
N LEU A 132 22.40 -27.08 3.61
CA LEU A 132 22.10 -28.51 3.59
C LEU A 132 23.27 -29.30 4.21
N VAL A 133 23.33 -29.34 5.53
CA VAL A 133 24.36 -30.10 6.28
C VAL A 133 24.31 -31.60 5.93
N ASP A 134 23.15 -32.13 5.54
CA ASP A 134 22.95 -33.55 5.20
C ASP A 134 23.07 -33.89 3.70
N TRP A 135 23.31 -32.93 2.81
CA TRP A 135 23.30 -33.16 1.35
C TRP A 135 24.66 -32.98 0.68
N ARG A 136 25.74 -32.91 1.47
CA ARG A 136 27.12 -32.80 0.96
C ARG A 136 27.51 -33.95 0.02
N ASP A 137 26.82 -35.09 0.09
CA ASP A 137 27.23 -36.33 -0.58
C ASP A 137 26.40 -36.73 -1.82
N ARG A 138 25.54 -35.87 -2.38
CA ARG A 138 24.84 -36.17 -3.64
C ARG A 138 25.07 -35.12 -4.73
N GLU A 139 26.00 -35.42 -5.62
CA GLU A 139 26.28 -34.69 -6.88
C GLU A 139 25.30 -35.08 -8.01
N ASP A 140 24.00 -35.11 -7.73
CA ASP A 140 23.01 -35.40 -8.77
C ASP A 140 22.51 -34.10 -9.44
N GLU A 141 22.25 -34.15 -10.75
CA GLU A 141 21.67 -33.06 -11.57
C GLU A 141 20.39 -32.47 -10.95
N ARG A 142 19.68 -33.31 -10.20
CA ARG A 142 18.50 -33.02 -9.38
C ARG A 142 18.77 -31.99 -8.27
N SER A 143 19.89 -32.11 -7.56
CA SER A 143 20.27 -31.18 -6.48
C SER A 143 20.67 -29.81 -7.04
N ARG A 144 21.15 -29.75 -8.28
CA ARG A 144 21.43 -28.49 -9.00
C ARG A 144 20.15 -27.73 -9.34
N LEU A 145 19.12 -28.41 -9.84
CA LEU A 145 17.84 -27.77 -10.19
C LEU A 145 17.14 -27.17 -8.97
N ILE A 146 17.08 -27.92 -7.86
CA ILE A 146 16.46 -27.45 -6.60
C ILE A 146 17.26 -26.28 -6.01
N LYS A 147 18.59 -26.32 -6.07
CA LYS A 147 19.45 -25.18 -5.68
C LYS A 147 19.17 -23.95 -6.55
N GLN A 148 18.93 -24.12 -7.84
CA GLN A 148 18.58 -23.03 -8.77
C GLN A 148 17.21 -22.40 -8.47
N GLU A 149 16.19 -23.22 -8.19
CA GLU A 149 14.86 -22.71 -7.84
C GLU A 149 14.83 -22.07 -6.43
N LEU A 150 15.54 -22.65 -5.46
CA LEU A 150 15.73 -22.02 -4.16
C LEU A 150 16.56 -20.72 -4.25
N GLN A 151 17.50 -20.62 -5.20
CA GLN A 151 18.23 -19.38 -5.50
C GLN A 151 17.29 -18.28 -6.00
N LYS A 152 16.29 -18.61 -6.83
CA LYS A 152 15.27 -17.64 -7.27
C LYS A 152 14.40 -17.17 -6.10
N LEU A 153 14.07 -18.06 -5.16
CA LEU A 153 13.24 -17.74 -3.98
C LEU A 153 14.04 -17.07 -2.84
N SER A 154 15.36 -17.24 -2.80
CA SER A 154 16.24 -16.69 -1.75
C SER A 154 16.46 -15.18 -1.85
N ILE A 155 16.08 -14.53 -2.96
CA ILE A 155 16.13 -13.06 -3.10
C ILE A 155 15.32 -12.36 -2.01
N LEU A 156 14.36 -13.09 -1.40
CA LEU A 156 13.37 -12.57 -0.47
C LEU A 156 13.72 -12.72 1.02
N ARG A 157 14.84 -13.37 1.37
CA ARG A 157 15.09 -13.82 2.77
C ARG A 157 15.60 -12.75 3.76
N GLN A 158 15.77 -11.50 3.35
CA GLN A 158 16.22 -10.40 4.23
C GLN A 158 15.10 -9.44 4.67
N VAL A 159 13.85 -9.78 4.38
CA VAL A 159 12.73 -9.20 5.11
C VAL A 159 12.39 -10.19 6.21
N GLU A 160 12.45 -9.79 7.48
CA GLU A 160 12.01 -10.60 8.63
C GLU A 160 10.56 -11.12 8.50
N THR A 161 9.87 -10.68 7.45
CA THR A 161 8.52 -11.05 7.07
C THR A 161 8.43 -12.31 6.19
N ILE A 162 9.53 -12.87 5.65
CA ILE A 162 9.43 -13.96 4.67
C ILE A 162 9.85 -15.31 5.26
N PHE A 163 8.87 -16.20 5.39
CA PHE A 163 9.02 -17.57 5.87
C PHE A 163 9.03 -18.54 4.68
N LEU A 164 10.09 -19.33 4.57
CA LEU A 164 10.23 -20.32 3.50
C LEU A 164 9.97 -21.71 4.04
N TYR A 165 9.13 -22.47 3.35
CA TYR A 165 8.81 -23.84 3.70
C TYR A 165 8.95 -24.78 2.49
N HIS A 166 9.22 -26.03 2.80
CA HIS A 166 9.19 -27.16 1.88
C HIS A 166 8.11 -28.12 2.35
N PHE A 167 7.24 -28.53 1.42
CA PHE A 167 6.20 -29.50 1.68
C PHE A 167 6.46 -30.79 0.92
N GLU A 168 6.58 -31.88 1.65
CA GLU A 168 6.87 -33.21 1.12
C GLU A 168 6.09 -34.27 1.90
N ALA A 169 5.39 -35.16 1.20
CA ALA A 169 4.66 -36.29 1.78
C ALA A 169 3.75 -35.91 2.98
N GLY A 170 3.06 -34.77 2.87
CA GLY A 170 2.16 -34.28 3.92
C GLY A 170 2.86 -33.52 5.05
N ASN A 171 4.20 -33.42 5.04
CA ASN A 171 4.99 -32.74 6.05
C ASN A 171 5.49 -31.38 5.59
N LEU A 172 5.30 -30.38 6.44
CA LEU A 172 5.78 -29.03 6.25
C LEU A 172 7.10 -28.85 7.02
N ARG A 173 8.17 -28.50 6.32
CA ARG A 173 9.50 -28.24 6.88
C ARG A 173 9.89 -26.79 6.62
N SER A 174 10.15 -26.01 7.67
CA SER A 174 10.73 -24.66 7.51
C SER A 174 12.17 -24.77 7.01
N LEU A 175 12.51 -23.95 6.01
CA LEU A 175 13.84 -23.81 5.43
C LEU A 175 14.66 -22.68 6.10
N GLY A 176 14.06 -21.97 7.06
CA GLY A 176 14.69 -20.89 7.83
C GLY A 176 14.69 -21.14 9.34
N SER A 177 15.24 -20.18 10.10
CA SER A 177 15.25 -20.19 11.58
C SER A 177 13.93 -19.72 12.19
N SER A 178 13.12 -18.98 11.45
CA SER A 178 11.81 -18.47 11.86
C SER A 178 10.68 -19.36 11.35
N ARG A 179 9.57 -19.35 12.10
CA ARG A 179 8.32 -20.02 11.73
C ARG A 179 7.16 -19.06 11.97
N ALA A 180 6.14 -19.18 11.13
CA ALA A 180 4.86 -18.55 11.32
C ALA A 180 4.11 -19.17 12.51
N GLU A 181 3.06 -18.49 12.94
CA GLU A 181 2.23 -18.93 14.05
C GLU A 181 1.53 -20.27 13.72
N PRO A 182 1.28 -21.15 14.72
CA PRO A 182 0.81 -22.52 14.46
C PRO A 182 -0.55 -22.64 13.76
N ASP A 183 -1.40 -21.63 13.90
CA ASP A 183 -2.68 -21.49 13.22
C ASP A 183 -2.49 -21.20 11.71
N VAL A 184 -1.58 -20.28 11.38
CA VAL A 184 -1.20 -19.96 9.99
C VAL A 184 -0.55 -21.16 9.33
N GLU A 185 0.33 -21.88 10.04
CA GLU A 185 0.94 -23.12 9.51
C GLU A 185 -0.11 -24.21 9.24
N ARG A 186 -1.16 -24.30 10.06
CA ARG A 186 -2.25 -25.27 9.86
C ARG A 186 -3.04 -24.96 8.60
N GLU A 187 -3.42 -23.70 8.40
CA GLU A 187 -4.17 -23.29 7.21
C GLU A 187 -3.31 -23.40 5.94
N MET A 188 -2.04 -23.00 6.03
CA MET A 188 -1.07 -23.20 4.95
C MET A 188 -0.96 -24.69 4.56
N ARG A 189 -0.88 -25.60 5.54
CA ARG A 189 -0.82 -27.06 5.25
C ARG A 189 -2.05 -27.54 4.50
N ARG A 190 -3.24 -27.06 4.87
CA ARG A 190 -4.50 -27.39 4.19
C ARG A 190 -4.45 -26.96 2.72
N LEU A 191 -4.16 -25.69 2.47
CA LEU A 191 -4.12 -25.10 1.14
C LEU A 191 -3.04 -25.71 0.25
N VAL A 192 -1.85 -25.97 0.79
CA VAL A 192 -0.74 -26.56 0.02
C VAL A 192 -1.02 -28.03 -0.30
N SER A 193 -1.70 -28.77 0.58
CA SER A 193 -2.11 -30.15 0.27
C SER A 193 -3.10 -30.20 -0.90
N GLU A 194 -3.99 -29.22 -1.00
CA GLU A 194 -4.91 -29.06 -2.14
C GLU A 194 -4.14 -28.66 -3.42
N ALA A 195 -3.19 -27.72 -3.33
CA ALA A 195 -2.35 -27.30 -4.46
C ALA A 195 -1.42 -28.41 -4.98
N ALA A 196 -0.81 -29.20 -4.08
CA ALA A 196 0.08 -30.29 -4.44
C ALA A 196 -0.65 -31.43 -5.18
N SER A 197 -1.93 -31.66 -4.87
CA SER A 197 -2.74 -32.67 -5.58
C SER A 197 -3.22 -32.20 -6.96
N SER A 198 -3.36 -30.89 -7.17
CA SER A 198 -3.76 -30.29 -8.45
C SER A 198 -2.58 -29.95 -9.37
N GLY A 199 -1.35 -29.90 -8.85
CA GLY A 199 -0.15 -29.59 -9.62
C GLY A 199 -0.06 -28.13 -10.09
N ALA A 200 -0.89 -27.24 -9.53
CA ALA A 200 -0.93 -25.82 -9.87
C ALA A 200 -0.24 -24.97 -8.80
N SER A 201 0.34 -23.84 -9.24
CA SER A 201 0.81 -22.81 -8.31
C SER A 201 -0.37 -22.14 -7.61
N LEU A 202 -0.23 -21.87 -6.31
CA LEU A 202 -1.24 -21.23 -5.48
C LEU A 202 -0.73 -19.87 -4.98
N ARG A 203 -1.61 -18.86 -5.01
CA ARG A 203 -1.40 -17.58 -4.34
C ARG A 203 -2.64 -17.26 -3.53
N GLU A 204 -2.49 -17.13 -2.22
CA GLU A 204 -3.62 -16.89 -1.30
C GLU A 204 -3.24 -15.93 -0.17
N GLN A 205 -4.23 -15.28 0.42
CA GLN A 205 -4.04 -14.44 1.59
C GLN A 205 -4.49 -15.18 2.85
N LEU A 206 -3.60 -15.26 3.84
CA LEU A 206 -3.84 -15.85 5.15
C LEU A 206 -3.94 -14.74 6.19
N VAL A 207 -4.84 -14.91 7.16
CA VAL A 207 -4.99 -14.01 8.30
C VAL A 207 -4.82 -14.85 9.56
N SER A 208 -4.04 -14.36 10.52
CA SER A 208 -3.89 -15.02 11.81
C SER A 208 -5.24 -15.09 12.55
N ALA A 209 -5.41 -16.05 13.46
CA ALA A 209 -6.65 -16.29 14.17
C ALA A 209 -7.11 -15.09 15.02
N ASN A 210 -6.19 -14.25 15.48
CA ASN A 210 -6.48 -12.99 16.18
C ASN A 210 -6.81 -11.81 15.24
N GLY A 211 -6.68 -11.99 13.92
CA GLY A 211 -6.94 -10.96 12.92
C GLY A 211 -5.86 -9.86 12.83
N GLU A 212 -4.77 -9.97 13.58
CA GLU A 212 -3.75 -8.92 13.68
C GLU A 212 -2.72 -8.97 12.57
N LYS A 213 -2.39 -10.17 12.08
CA LYS A 213 -1.39 -10.37 11.05
C LYS A 213 -2.00 -10.88 9.77
N VAL A 214 -1.48 -10.37 8.66
CA VAL A 214 -1.88 -10.75 7.32
C VAL A 214 -0.65 -11.24 6.58
N PHE A 215 -0.76 -12.44 6.03
CA PHE A 215 0.30 -13.09 5.29
C PHE A 215 -0.14 -13.36 3.85
N GLU A 216 0.80 -13.26 2.92
CA GLU A 216 0.62 -13.67 1.54
C GLU A 216 1.36 -14.99 1.31
N LEU A 217 0.59 -16.01 0.94
CA LEU A 217 1.07 -17.36 0.67
C LEU A 217 1.30 -17.53 -0.82
N TYR A 218 2.48 -18.01 -1.17
CA TYR A 218 2.83 -18.49 -2.49
C TYR A 218 3.28 -19.94 -2.38
N ALA A 219 2.61 -20.83 -3.10
CA ALA A 219 3.02 -22.22 -3.20
C ALA A 219 3.29 -22.57 -4.67
N SER A 220 4.47 -23.13 -4.94
CA SER A 220 4.88 -23.57 -6.26
C SER A 220 5.20 -25.06 -6.22
N PRO A 221 4.43 -25.91 -6.93
CA PRO A 221 4.76 -27.31 -7.07
C PRO A 221 6.11 -27.45 -7.79
N LEU A 222 6.92 -28.39 -7.33
CA LEU A 222 8.22 -28.73 -7.88
C LEU A 222 8.11 -30.00 -8.74
N PRO A 223 9.06 -30.22 -9.67
CA PRO A 223 9.02 -31.36 -10.60
C PRO A 223 9.04 -32.75 -9.92
N ASP A 224 9.40 -32.83 -8.65
CA ASP A 224 9.51 -34.06 -7.86
C ASP A 224 8.31 -34.32 -6.95
N GLN A 225 7.16 -33.72 -7.25
CA GLN A 225 5.91 -33.82 -6.46
C GLN A 225 6.01 -33.21 -5.04
N THR A 226 7.08 -32.47 -4.76
CA THR A 226 7.18 -31.62 -3.57
C THR A 226 6.66 -30.22 -3.88
N CYS A 227 6.48 -29.37 -2.87
CA CYS A 227 6.02 -27.99 -3.07
C CYS A 227 6.90 -27.02 -2.28
N GLY A 228 7.44 -26.02 -2.99
CA GLY A 228 8.13 -24.89 -2.39
C GLY A 228 7.11 -23.84 -1.98
N ILE A 229 7.25 -23.32 -0.77
CA ILE A 229 6.30 -22.35 -0.21
C ILE A 229 7.06 -21.12 0.27
N ALA A 230 6.54 -19.94 -0.08
CA ALA A 230 6.92 -18.67 0.50
C ALA A 230 5.70 -18.03 1.17
N LEU A 231 5.85 -17.66 2.43
CA LEU A 231 4.83 -16.96 3.21
C LEU A 231 5.40 -15.60 3.60
N ILE A 232 4.72 -14.52 3.24
CA ILE A 232 5.21 -13.14 3.41
C ILE A 232 4.28 -12.42 4.38
N ASP A 233 4.78 -11.97 5.52
CA ASP A 233 4.07 -11.07 6.42
C ASP A 233 3.95 -9.68 5.75
N VAL A 234 2.74 -9.36 5.31
CA VAL A 234 2.39 -8.10 4.65
C VAL A 234 1.65 -7.16 5.61
N THR A 235 1.65 -7.46 6.92
CA THR A 235 0.89 -6.73 7.93
C THR A 235 1.27 -5.25 7.94
N GLU A 236 2.56 -4.92 8.01
CA GLU A 236 3.02 -3.52 8.03
C GLU A 236 2.64 -2.77 6.75
N VAL A 237 2.77 -3.42 5.59
CA VAL A 237 2.44 -2.82 4.29
C VAL A 237 0.95 -2.52 4.20
N ILE A 238 0.10 -3.48 4.53
CA ILE A 238 -1.37 -3.33 4.49
C ILE A 238 -1.84 -2.31 5.54
N THR A 239 -1.27 -2.35 6.75
CA THR A 239 -1.67 -1.42 7.82
C THR A 239 -1.25 0.01 7.49
N GLU A 240 -0.06 0.22 6.93
CA GLU A 240 0.40 1.55 6.51
C GLU A 240 -0.40 2.06 5.30
N GLU A 241 -0.72 1.21 4.33
CA GLU A 241 -1.60 1.59 3.20
C GLU A 241 -2.99 2.00 3.70
N ARG A 242 -3.59 1.22 4.62
CA ARG A 242 -4.88 1.57 5.25
C ARG A 242 -4.79 2.88 6.03
N ARG A 243 -3.72 3.11 6.79
CA ARG A 243 -3.48 4.38 7.51
C ARG A 243 -3.36 5.55 6.55
N ARG A 244 -2.64 5.38 5.44
CA ARG A 244 -2.50 6.41 4.40
C ARG A 244 -3.84 6.75 3.77
N LYS A 245 -4.62 5.75 3.34
CA LYS A 245 -5.97 5.95 2.80
C LYS A 245 -6.90 6.64 3.80
N LYS A 246 -6.82 6.27 5.09
CA LYS A 246 -7.60 6.91 6.16
C LYS A 246 -7.22 8.38 6.34
N ARG A 247 -5.92 8.70 6.40
CA ARG A 247 -5.43 10.08 6.52
C ARG A 247 -5.83 10.93 5.31
N GLU A 248 -5.77 10.35 4.12
CA GLU A 248 -6.23 11.00 2.90
C GLU A 248 -7.73 11.31 2.96
N TRP A 249 -8.56 10.34 3.36
CA TRP A 249 -9.99 10.55 3.58
C TRP A 249 -10.29 11.65 4.60
N GLU A 250 -9.59 11.66 5.74
CA GLU A 250 -9.73 12.68 6.78
C GLU A 250 -9.36 14.08 6.24
N LEU A 251 -8.27 14.20 5.48
CA LEU A 251 -7.88 15.45 4.86
C LEU A 251 -8.94 15.95 3.86
N TYR A 252 -9.47 15.08 3.00
CA TYR A 252 -10.53 15.45 2.07
C TYR A 252 -11.80 15.85 2.79
N ARG A 253 -12.18 15.14 3.86
CA ARG A 253 -13.33 15.48 4.71
C ARG A 253 -13.20 16.89 5.28
N ASP A 254 -12.05 17.22 5.84
CA ASP A 254 -11.80 18.54 6.44
C ASP A 254 -11.80 19.65 5.38
N LEU A 255 -11.11 19.42 4.25
CA LEU A 255 -11.08 20.36 3.14
C LEU A 255 -12.49 20.62 2.60
N MET A 256 -13.27 19.58 2.33
CA MET A 256 -14.64 19.71 1.80
C MET A 256 -15.55 20.46 2.78
N GLY A 257 -15.44 20.20 4.09
CA GLY A 257 -16.15 20.95 5.11
C GLY A 257 -15.82 22.45 5.04
N VAL A 258 -14.53 22.80 4.99
CA VAL A 258 -14.09 24.20 4.95
C VAL A 258 -14.53 24.91 3.67
N VAL A 259 -14.23 24.35 2.49
CA VAL A 259 -14.47 25.02 1.20
C VAL A 259 -15.96 25.16 0.88
N THR A 260 -16.79 24.27 1.41
CA THR A 260 -18.25 24.32 1.22
C THR A 260 -18.99 24.99 2.37
N LYS A 261 -18.29 25.58 3.35
CA LYS A 261 -18.89 26.18 4.56
C LYS A 261 -19.81 25.19 5.30
N ASN A 262 -19.34 23.95 5.46
CA ASN A 262 -20.03 22.82 6.08
C ASN A 262 -21.34 22.40 5.37
N LYS A 263 -21.51 22.78 4.09
CA LYS A 263 -22.61 22.27 3.28
C LYS A 263 -22.37 20.85 2.79
N LEU A 264 -21.14 20.49 2.40
CA LEU A 264 -20.75 19.12 2.04
C LEU A 264 -19.98 18.48 3.19
N LEU A 265 -20.45 17.32 3.64
CA LEU A 265 -19.80 16.54 4.70
C LEU A 265 -19.58 15.11 4.22
N LEU A 266 -18.34 14.64 4.32
CA LEU A 266 -17.97 13.27 4.00
C LEU A 266 -18.12 12.39 5.24
N LEU A 267 -19.05 11.44 5.21
CA LEU A 267 -19.38 10.59 6.35
C LEU A 267 -18.97 9.13 6.10
N SER A 268 -18.57 8.44 7.17
CA SER A 268 -18.42 6.99 7.19
C SER A 268 -19.79 6.31 7.16
N ASP A 269 -19.83 5.01 6.85
CA ASP A 269 -21.07 4.23 6.91
C ASP A 269 -21.71 4.23 8.31
N GLU A 270 -20.89 4.22 9.36
CA GLU A 270 -21.38 4.31 10.75
C GLU A 270 -22.04 5.66 11.03
N GLU A 271 -21.40 6.75 10.62
CA GLU A 271 -21.93 8.12 10.79
C GLU A 271 -23.23 8.30 10.01
N LEU A 272 -23.31 7.77 8.79
CA LEU A 272 -24.54 7.75 8.00
C LEU A 272 -25.66 6.97 8.70
N PHE A 273 -25.32 5.81 9.27
CA PHE A 273 -26.29 4.99 10.00
C PHE A 273 -26.88 5.73 11.20
N PHE A 274 -26.05 6.41 12.00
CA PHE A 274 -26.54 7.23 13.12
C PHE A 274 -27.39 8.40 12.64
N LEU A 275 -26.98 9.09 11.58
CA LEU A 275 -27.73 10.22 11.02
C LEU A 275 -29.15 9.82 10.59
N LEU A 276 -29.32 8.63 10.00
CA LEU A 276 -30.63 8.19 9.52
C LEU A 276 -31.57 7.73 10.64
N ARG A 277 -31.05 7.33 11.81
CA ARG A 277 -31.88 6.93 12.96
C ARG A 277 -32.62 8.09 13.62
N GLU A 278 -32.19 9.32 13.40
CA GLU A 278 -32.87 10.52 13.91
C GLU A 278 -34.23 10.77 13.23
N GLY A 279 -34.45 10.17 12.04
CA GLY A 279 -35.64 10.37 11.25
C GLY A 279 -36.49 9.10 11.12
N ARG A 280 -37.78 9.30 10.85
CA ARG A 280 -38.68 8.23 10.42
C ARG A 280 -38.68 8.13 8.90
N LYS A 281 -38.61 6.90 8.38
CA LYS A 281 -38.76 6.62 6.95
C LYS A 281 -40.21 6.88 6.54
N LEU A 282 -40.42 7.74 5.53
CA LEU A 282 -41.75 8.00 4.96
C LEU A 282 -42.02 7.15 3.72
N LEU A 283 -41.04 7.00 2.83
CA LEU A 283 -41.17 6.22 1.61
C LEU A 283 -39.82 5.76 1.07
N SER A 284 -39.85 4.77 0.19
CA SER A 284 -38.73 4.16 -0.53
C SER A 284 -39.18 3.95 -1.96
N ILE A 285 -38.38 4.33 -2.95
CA ILE A 285 -38.63 4.08 -4.36
C ILE A 285 -37.35 3.51 -4.96
N ASP A 286 -37.48 2.40 -5.68
CA ASP A 286 -36.39 1.82 -6.46
C ASP A 286 -36.42 2.44 -7.87
N LEU A 287 -35.24 2.81 -8.36
CA LEU A 287 -35.02 3.45 -9.64
C LEU A 287 -34.34 2.45 -10.58
N HIS A 288 -35.00 2.16 -11.69
CA HIS A 288 -34.48 1.30 -12.75
C HIS A 288 -34.39 2.04 -14.08
N ALA A 289 -35.32 2.96 -14.35
CA ALA A 289 -35.42 3.67 -15.62
C ALA A 289 -35.76 5.17 -15.43
N PRO A 290 -35.48 6.02 -16.43
CA PRO A 290 -35.79 7.46 -16.36
C PRO A 290 -37.26 7.79 -16.07
N GLU A 291 -38.19 6.91 -16.43
CA GLU A 291 -39.62 7.04 -16.20
C GLU A 291 -39.96 7.09 -14.69
N ASP A 292 -39.19 6.37 -13.86
CA ASP A 292 -39.36 6.30 -12.41
C ASP A 292 -39.12 7.67 -11.74
N LEU A 293 -38.39 8.57 -12.40
CA LEU A 293 -38.16 9.93 -11.90
C LEU A 293 -39.46 10.76 -11.85
N ALA A 294 -40.43 10.47 -12.73
CA ALA A 294 -41.72 11.16 -12.69
C ALA A 294 -42.54 10.75 -11.45
N GLU A 295 -42.57 9.44 -11.15
CA GLU A 295 -43.21 8.90 -9.96
C GLU A 295 -42.54 9.41 -8.69
N LEU A 296 -41.21 9.40 -8.65
CA LEU A 296 -40.41 9.97 -7.57
C LEU A 296 -40.86 11.39 -7.23
N ARG A 297 -40.99 12.26 -8.24
CA ARG A 297 -41.38 13.67 -8.04
C ARG A 297 -42.78 13.80 -7.44
N PHE A 298 -43.73 12.99 -7.90
CA PHE A 298 -45.11 13.03 -7.40
C PHE A 298 -45.20 12.51 -5.96
N ALA A 299 -44.59 11.35 -5.67
CA ALA A 299 -44.61 10.73 -4.36
C ALA A 299 -43.94 11.61 -3.29
N PHE A 300 -42.80 12.22 -3.61
CA PHE A 300 -42.09 13.11 -2.69
C PHE A 300 -42.89 14.36 -2.35
N ARG A 301 -43.50 15.03 -3.34
CA ARG A 301 -44.33 16.22 -3.10
C ARG A 301 -45.47 15.92 -2.14
N ARG A 302 -46.18 14.81 -2.36
CA ARG A 302 -47.29 14.37 -1.49
C ARG A 302 -46.81 14.03 -0.08
N ALA A 303 -45.67 13.37 0.06
CA ALA A 303 -45.12 12.98 1.36
C ALA A 303 -44.60 14.17 2.18
N LEU A 304 -44.12 15.23 1.51
CA LEU A 304 -43.58 16.44 2.15
C LEU A 304 -44.62 17.53 2.40
N GLU A 305 -45.86 17.38 1.90
CA GLU A 305 -46.96 18.33 2.12
C GLU A 305 -47.17 18.72 3.60
N PRO A 306 -47.13 17.79 4.59
CA PRO A 306 -47.32 18.14 5.99
C PRO A 306 -46.20 19.01 6.58
N MET A 307 -45.03 19.04 5.94
CA MET A 307 -43.84 19.75 6.40
C MET A 307 -43.92 21.26 6.14
N LYS A 308 -44.88 21.70 5.30
CA LYS A 308 -45.14 23.11 4.94
C LYS A 308 -43.90 23.86 4.44
N ILE A 309 -43.06 23.18 3.64
CA ILE A 309 -41.91 23.79 2.97
C ILE A 309 -42.43 24.84 1.97
N PRO A 310 -41.86 26.05 1.90
CA PRO A 310 -42.23 27.05 0.90
C PRO A 310 -42.09 26.51 -0.54
N ASP A 311 -43.05 26.77 -1.42
CA ASP A 311 -43.11 26.18 -2.77
C ASP A 311 -41.82 26.33 -3.58
N LYS A 312 -41.20 27.51 -3.53
CA LYS A 312 -39.92 27.78 -4.21
C LYS A 312 -38.81 26.86 -3.69
N ARG A 313 -38.74 26.68 -2.38
CA ARG A 313 -37.73 25.85 -1.71
C ARG A 313 -37.99 24.36 -1.97
N LEU A 314 -39.25 23.94 -1.93
CA LEU A 314 -39.64 22.59 -2.31
C LEU A 314 -39.25 22.30 -3.77
N LEU A 315 -39.48 23.24 -4.70
CA LEU A 315 -39.08 23.08 -6.09
C LEU A 315 -37.56 22.93 -6.23
N GLN A 316 -36.78 23.79 -5.57
CA GLN A 316 -35.32 23.73 -5.57
C GLN A 316 -34.81 22.39 -5.01
N TYR A 317 -35.37 21.95 -3.88
CA TYR A 317 -35.05 20.66 -3.28
C TYR A 317 -35.38 19.49 -4.22
N MET A 318 -36.54 19.54 -4.88
CA MET A 318 -36.92 18.52 -5.85
C MET A 318 -35.98 18.47 -7.06
N VAL A 319 -35.43 19.61 -7.50
CA VAL A 319 -34.41 19.64 -8.56
C VAL A 319 -33.15 18.93 -8.10
N ALA A 320 -32.68 19.19 -6.88
CA ALA A 320 -31.51 18.52 -6.31
C ALA A 320 -31.72 17.00 -6.15
N VAL A 321 -32.89 16.57 -5.65
CA VAL A 321 -33.25 15.15 -5.55
C VAL A 321 -33.27 14.48 -6.92
N ASN A 322 -33.86 15.14 -7.92
CA ASN A 322 -33.97 14.59 -9.27
C ASN A 322 -32.61 14.49 -9.98
N GLU A 323 -31.70 15.42 -9.71
CA GLU A 323 -30.33 15.37 -10.22
C GLU A 323 -29.56 14.19 -9.60
N ALA A 324 -29.64 14.01 -8.27
CA ALA A 324 -29.05 12.87 -7.58
C ALA A 324 -29.60 11.53 -8.11
N ALA A 325 -30.93 11.43 -8.25
CA ALA A 325 -31.61 10.25 -8.77
C ALA A 325 -31.29 9.98 -10.26
N SER A 326 -31.09 11.02 -11.06
CA SER A 326 -30.66 10.84 -12.46
C SER A 326 -29.25 10.26 -12.53
N ASN A 327 -28.36 10.65 -11.62
CA ASN A 327 -27.00 10.13 -11.57
C ASN A 327 -26.96 8.64 -11.23
N THR A 328 -27.84 8.14 -10.35
CA THR A 328 -27.89 6.70 -10.05
C THR A 328 -28.36 5.87 -11.24
N ILE A 329 -29.29 6.38 -12.04
CA ILE A 329 -29.73 5.69 -13.27
C ILE A 329 -28.61 5.69 -14.33
N LYS A 330 -27.97 6.84 -14.55
CA LYS A 330 -26.92 7.00 -15.57
C LYS A 330 -25.63 6.24 -15.25
N HIS A 331 -25.29 6.09 -13.97
CA HIS A 331 -23.96 5.63 -13.55
C HIS A 331 -24.00 4.42 -12.60
N GLY A 332 -25.09 4.21 -11.87
CA GLY A 332 -25.22 3.17 -10.84
C GLY A 332 -25.96 1.91 -11.29
N ASN A 333 -26.39 1.83 -12.56
CA ASN A 333 -27.25 0.76 -13.08
C ASN A 333 -28.58 0.62 -12.30
N GLY A 334 -29.07 1.75 -11.77
CA GLY A 334 -30.21 1.81 -10.87
C GLY A 334 -29.81 2.14 -9.42
N GLY A 335 -30.80 2.26 -8.54
CA GLY A 335 -30.56 2.58 -7.14
C GLY A 335 -31.84 2.71 -6.34
N THR A 336 -31.73 3.05 -5.05
CA THR A 336 -32.89 3.27 -4.18
C THR A 336 -32.87 4.69 -3.64
N VAL A 337 -34.02 5.36 -3.69
CA VAL A 337 -34.25 6.67 -3.09
C VAL A 337 -35.21 6.54 -1.92
N THR A 338 -34.77 6.95 -0.74
CA THR A 338 -35.53 6.86 0.51
C THR A 338 -35.70 8.24 1.14
N LEU A 339 -36.92 8.59 1.53
CA LEU A 339 -37.21 9.83 2.24
C LEU A 339 -37.34 9.57 3.74
N TYR A 340 -36.57 10.31 4.53
CA TYR A 340 -36.68 10.39 5.98
C TYR A 340 -37.15 11.78 6.39
N VAL A 341 -37.89 11.85 7.48
CA VAL A 341 -38.30 13.11 8.10
C VAL A 341 -38.04 13.03 9.59
N LEU A 342 -37.55 14.11 10.19
CA LEU A 342 -37.37 14.20 11.63
C LEU A 342 -38.73 14.16 12.33
N SER A 343 -38.78 13.68 13.57
CA SER A 343 -40.04 13.52 14.32
C SER A 343 -40.86 14.81 14.46
N ASP A 344 -40.20 15.97 14.45
CA ASP A 344 -40.81 17.29 14.57
C ASP A 344 -41.20 17.95 13.22
N TRP A 345 -40.98 17.25 12.09
CA TRP A 345 -41.20 17.77 10.74
C TRP A 345 -40.46 19.07 10.40
N THR A 346 -39.38 19.38 11.11
CA THR A 346 -38.58 20.58 10.80
C THR A 346 -37.65 20.37 9.61
N LYS A 347 -37.25 19.12 9.39
CA LYS A 347 -36.30 18.72 8.33
C LYS A 347 -36.65 17.39 7.70
N CYS A 348 -36.30 17.28 6.42
CA CYS A 348 -36.28 16.02 5.69
C CYS A 348 -34.88 15.70 5.19
N ARG A 349 -34.63 14.40 5.02
CA ARG A 349 -33.40 13.83 4.47
C ARG A 349 -33.75 12.84 3.38
N THR A 350 -33.35 13.12 2.15
CA THR A 350 -33.45 12.16 1.04
C THR A 350 -32.15 11.40 0.92
N VAL A 351 -32.20 10.09 1.06
CA VAL A 351 -31.08 9.17 0.86
C VAL A 351 -31.18 8.60 -0.54
N ILE A 352 -30.12 8.76 -1.32
CA ILE A 352 -29.97 8.18 -2.65
C ILE A 352 -28.81 7.19 -2.54
N HIS A 353 -29.05 5.94 -2.89
CA HIS A 353 -28.06 4.86 -2.84
C HIS A 353 -27.94 4.19 -4.21
N ASP A 354 -26.73 4.12 -4.73
CA ASP A 354 -26.37 3.31 -5.89
C ASP A 354 -25.39 2.19 -5.51
N GLN A 355 -25.32 1.17 -6.37
CA GLN A 355 -24.34 0.08 -6.28
C GLN A 355 -23.17 0.29 -7.27
N GLY A 356 -22.87 1.55 -7.61
CA GLY A 356 -21.81 1.89 -8.54
C GLY A 356 -20.41 1.68 -7.97
N GLN A 357 -19.38 1.95 -8.79
CA GLN A 357 -17.96 1.83 -8.42
C GLN A 357 -17.46 2.85 -7.37
N GLY A 358 -18.36 3.66 -6.80
CA GLY A 358 -18.01 4.76 -5.91
C GLY A 358 -17.53 6.02 -6.65
N ILE A 359 -17.27 7.09 -5.89
CA ILE A 359 -16.70 8.35 -6.37
C ILE A 359 -15.22 8.38 -6.03
N VAL A 360 -14.38 8.71 -7.02
CA VAL A 360 -12.95 8.95 -6.80
C VAL A 360 -12.77 10.25 -6.00
N LEU A 361 -12.14 10.15 -4.83
CA LEU A 361 -11.98 11.27 -3.89
C LEU A 361 -11.27 12.49 -4.52
N GLU A 362 -10.29 12.24 -5.38
CA GLU A 362 -9.50 13.27 -6.06
C GLU A 362 -10.35 14.18 -6.98
N ASP A 363 -11.49 13.67 -7.46
CA ASP A 363 -12.39 14.41 -8.35
C ASP A 363 -13.39 15.29 -7.59
N LEU A 364 -13.63 15.02 -6.30
CA LEU A 364 -14.62 15.76 -5.49
C LEU A 364 -14.34 17.27 -5.40
N PRO A 365 -13.10 17.76 -5.17
CA PRO A 365 -12.85 19.19 -5.12
C PRO A 365 -13.17 19.88 -6.45
N ARG A 366 -12.83 19.25 -7.57
CA ARG A 366 -13.08 19.83 -8.91
C ARG A 366 -14.57 19.82 -9.23
N ALA A 367 -15.25 18.73 -8.90
CA ALA A 367 -16.69 18.58 -9.06
C ALA A 367 -17.53 19.59 -8.26
N THR A 368 -17.05 19.97 -7.07
CA THR A 368 -17.80 20.83 -6.15
C THR A 368 -17.46 22.31 -6.30
N LEU A 369 -16.21 22.64 -6.68
CA LEU A 369 -15.71 24.02 -6.72
C LEU A 369 -15.64 24.64 -8.12
N LEU A 370 -15.53 23.83 -9.18
CA LEU A 370 -15.44 24.35 -10.56
C LEU A 370 -16.79 24.22 -11.26
N GLN A 371 -17.45 25.35 -11.51
CA GLN A 371 -18.65 25.39 -12.33
C GLN A 371 -18.34 24.86 -13.75
N GLY A 372 -19.05 23.82 -14.17
CA GLY A 372 -18.92 23.22 -15.50
C GLY A 372 -17.75 22.24 -15.67
N TYR A 373 -17.05 21.84 -14.60
CA TYR A 373 -16.02 20.81 -14.69
C TYR A 373 -16.65 19.43 -14.87
N SER A 374 -16.67 18.94 -16.10
CA SER A 374 -17.03 17.56 -16.41
C SER A 374 -15.78 16.82 -16.84
N THR A 375 -15.29 15.90 -16.01
CA THR A 375 -14.58 14.74 -16.57
C THR A 375 -15.61 13.93 -17.36
N GLN A 376 -15.18 13.02 -18.25
CA GLN A 376 -16.08 12.08 -18.92
C GLN A 376 -16.85 11.14 -17.94
N GLN A 377 -16.76 11.42 -16.63
CA GLN A 377 -17.49 10.89 -15.48
C GLN A 377 -18.10 12.06 -14.64
N SER A 378 -18.88 12.92 -15.31
CA SER A 378 -20.11 13.64 -14.87
C SER A 378 -20.29 14.23 -13.46
N LEU A 379 -19.24 14.45 -12.65
CA LEU A 379 -19.42 14.92 -11.27
C LEU A 379 -19.77 16.43 -11.10
N GLY A 380 -19.57 17.31 -12.10
CA GLY A 380 -19.49 18.76 -11.84
C GLY A 380 -20.78 19.61 -11.87
N VAL A 381 -21.77 19.29 -12.69
CA VAL A 381 -22.99 20.13 -12.77
C VAL A 381 -23.97 19.75 -11.66
N GLY A 382 -24.15 18.46 -11.40
CA GLY A 382 -25.13 17.99 -10.44
C GLY A 382 -24.78 18.34 -8.99
N PHE A 383 -23.51 18.22 -8.59
CA PHE A 383 -23.09 18.58 -7.23
C PHE A 383 -23.26 20.06 -6.93
N HIS A 384 -23.01 20.93 -7.91
CA HIS A 384 -23.23 22.37 -7.74
C HIS A 384 -24.71 22.68 -7.46
N VAL A 385 -25.62 22.08 -8.23
CA VAL A 385 -27.07 22.22 -8.06
C VAL A 385 -27.51 21.74 -6.67
N MET A 386 -27.01 20.58 -6.24
CA MET A 386 -27.33 20.02 -4.91
C MET A 386 -26.81 20.90 -3.77
N LEU A 387 -25.58 21.43 -3.87
CA LEU A 387 -25.02 22.34 -2.86
C LEU A 387 -25.74 23.70 -2.81
N GLN A 388 -26.27 24.15 -3.93
CA GLN A 388 -27.02 25.40 -4.01
C GLN A 388 -28.41 25.27 -3.39
N TYR A 389 -29.11 24.15 -3.62
CA TYR A 389 -30.52 24.00 -3.28
C TYR A 389 -30.80 23.22 -1.99
N CYS A 390 -29.81 22.51 -1.44
CA CYS A 390 -29.94 21.83 -0.16
C CYS A 390 -29.28 22.63 0.97
N ASP A 391 -29.74 22.40 2.21
CA ASP A 391 -29.09 22.94 3.40
C ASP A 391 -27.76 22.25 3.65
N ARG A 392 -27.77 20.91 3.54
CA ARG A 392 -26.60 20.07 3.69
C ARG A 392 -26.65 18.90 2.72
N LEU A 393 -25.46 18.45 2.36
CA LEU A 393 -25.15 17.33 1.50
C LEU A 393 -24.21 16.41 2.30
N PHE A 394 -24.63 15.18 2.55
CA PHE A 394 -23.76 14.18 3.15
C PHE A 394 -23.43 13.13 2.12
N LEU A 395 -22.15 12.78 2.02
CA LEU A 395 -21.66 11.80 1.06
C LEU A 395 -20.89 10.72 1.80
N GLY A 396 -21.31 9.46 1.64
CA GLY A 396 -20.46 8.31 1.91
C GLY A 396 -20.27 7.53 0.62
N SER A 397 -19.04 7.21 0.29
CA SER A 397 -18.73 6.42 -0.90
C SER A 397 -17.72 5.37 -0.54
N SER A 398 -17.97 4.15 -1.02
CA SER A 398 -17.07 3.01 -0.87
C SER A 398 -17.08 2.20 -2.16
N HIS A 399 -16.30 1.12 -2.17
CA HIS A 399 -16.29 0.20 -3.31
C HIS A 399 -17.62 -0.58 -3.45
N ALA A 400 -18.49 -0.52 -2.43
CA ALA A 400 -19.81 -1.14 -2.43
C ALA A 400 -20.92 -0.21 -2.99
N GLY A 401 -20.59 1.04 -3.33
CA GLY A 401 -21.56 2.01 -3.83
C GLY A 401 -21.43 3.40 -3.22
N THR A 402 -22.26 4.31 -3.71
CA THR A 402 -22.36 5.68 -3.22
C THR A 402 -23.69 5.92 -2.52
N LYS A 403 -23.61 6.53 -1.33
CA LYS A 403 -24.75 7.02 -0.55
C LYS A 403 -24.67 8.53 -0.46
N LEU A 404 -25.67 9.19 -1.03
CA LEU A 404 -25.83 10.64 -0.97
C LEU A 404 -27.06 10.99 -0.15
N ILE A 405 -26.92 11.90 0.80
CA ILE A 405 -28.02 12.41 1.61
C ILE A 405 -28.19 13.90 1.36
N LEU A 406 -29.37 14.29 0.89
CA LEU A 406 -29.79 15.67 0.74
C LEU A 406 -30.63 16.06 1.97
N GLU A 407 -30.24 17.11 2.69
CA GLU A 407 -31.04 17.67 3.80
C GLU A 407 -31.73 18.97 3.39
N CYS A 408 -33.00 19.10 3.74
CA CYS A 408 -33.77 20.34 3.59
C CYS A 408 -34.64 20.58 4.83
N GLY A 409 -34.54 21.77 5.39
CA GLY A 409 -35.44 22.30 6.41
C GLY A 409 -36.66 23.00 5.82
N ASN A 410 -37.67 23.21 6.67
CA ASN A 410 -38.84 24.04 6.37
C ASN A 410 -38.62 25.54 6.62
N ASN A 411 -37.41 25.94 7.06
CA ASN A 411 -37.03 27.33 7.20
C ASN A 411 -36.94 28.01 5.81
N PRO A 412 -37.33 29.30 5.70
CA PRO A 412 -37.31 30.04 4.44
C PRO A 412 -35.94 30.08 3.77
#